data_AF-A0A917AZX1-F1
#
_entry.id   AF-A0A917AZX1-F1
#
_cell.length_a   1.000
_cell.length_b   1.000
_cell.length_c   1.000
_cell.angle_alpha   90.00
_cell.angle_beta   90.00
_cell.angle_gamma   90.00
#
_symmetry.space_group_name_H-M   'P 1'
#
loop_
_entity.id
_entity.type
_entity.pdbx_description
1 polymer ?
#
loop_
_entity_poly.entity_id
_entity_poly.type
_entity_poly.pdbx_seq_one_letter_code
_entity_poly.pdbx_strand_id
1 'polypeptide(L)' 'MKQGELFDFVGENLDPLYNELEKLAQGTPSVMIANYKIRKNSFGIFEIEGDGVFDCASSLEQCYKYLRLSIK' A
#
# COMPACT_ATOMS: atom_id res chain seq x y z
N MET A 1 -10.78 -23.32 15.48
CA MET A 1 -11.53 -22.04 15.41
C MET A 1 -10.52 -20.93 15.16
N LYS A 2 -10.63 -20.20 14.04
CA LYS A 2 -9.90 -18.95 13.80
C LYS A 2 -10.94 -17.85 13.59
N GLN A 3 -11.49 -17.35 14.70
CA GLN A 3 -12.46 -16.26 14.72
C GLN A 3 -11.72 -14.98 15.16
N GLY A 4 -10.81 -14.52 14.31
CA GLY A 4 -9.97 -13.34 14.59
C GLY A 4 -9.70 -12.44 13.39
N GLU A 5 -9.86 -12.94 12.15
CA GLU A 5 -9.43 -12.21 10.95
C GLU A 5 -10.53 -11.33 10.33
N LEU A 6 -11.76 -11.36 10.85
CA LEU A 6 -12.87 -10.62 10.23
C LEU A 6 -12.89 -9.13 10.58
N PHE A 7 -12.26 -8.72 11.70
CA PHE A 7 -12.27 -7.32 12.15
C PHE A 7 -11.13 -6.48 11.58
N ASP A 8 -9.97 -7.08 11.27
CA ASP A 8 -8.87 -6.37 10.60
C ASP A 8 -9.25 -5.99 9.15
N PHE A 9 -10.02 -6.86 8.47
CA PHE A 9 -10.41 -6.65 7.08
C PHE A 9 -11.44 -5.52 6.86
N VAL A 10 -12.24 -5.20 7.89
CA VAL A 10 -13.27 -4.15 7.81
C VAL A 10 -12.66 -2.76 8.03
N GLY A 11 -11.56 -2.66 8.79
CA GLY A 11 -10.85 -1.40 9.01
C GLY A 11 -10.02 -0.96 7.80
N GLU A 12 -9.35 -1.89 7.13
CA GLU A 12 -8.47 -1.58 5.99
C GLU A 12 -9.26 -1.07 4.76
N ASN A 13 -10.46 -1.60 4.49
CA ASN A 13 -11.31 -1.12 3.38
C ASN A 13 -11.87 0.31 3.58
N LEU A 14 -11.86 0.83 4.81
CA LEU A 14 -12.29 2.21 5.11
C LEU A 14 -11.12 3.20 5.12
N ASP A 15 -9.87 2.72 5.12
CA ASP A 15 -8.70 3.59 5.14
C ASP A 15 -8.49 4.21 3.75
N PRO A 16 -8.54 5.55 3.62
CA PRO A 16 -8.26 6.22 2.35
C PRO A 16 -6.89 5.82 1.76
N LEU A 17 -5.90 5.53 2.61
CA LEU A 17 -4.57 5.08 2.18
C LEU A 17 -4.65 3.74 1.46
N TYR A 18 -5.37 2.77 2.02
CA TYR A 18 -5.51 1.44 1.44
C TYR A 18 -6.29 1.49 0.13
N ASN A 19 -7.37 2.29 0.09
CA ASN A 19 -8.16 2.51 -1.12
C ASN A 19 -7.34 3.13 -2.26
N GLU A 20 -6.44 4.08 -1.98
CA GLU A 20 -5.52 4.60 -2.99
C GLU A 20 -4.53 3.53 -3.47
N LEU A 21 -3.97 2.72 -2.58
CA LEU A 21 -3.08 1.63 -2.96
C LEU A 21 -3.77 0.56 -3.81
N GLU A 22 -5.04 0.26 -3.54
CA GLU A 22 -5.80 -0.74 -4.28
C GLU A 22 -5.91 -0.37 -5.77
N LYS A 23 -5.90 0.92 -6.12
CA LYS A 23 -5.88 1.38 -7.51
C LYS A 23 -4.70 0.81 -8.29
N LEU A 24 -3.55 0.60 -7.65
CA LEU A 24 -2.39 -0.06 -8.27
C LEU A 24 -2.67 -1.53 -8.60
N ALA A 25 -3.42 -2.23 -7.75
CA ALA A 25 -3.85 -3.60 -8.01
C ALA A 25 -4.87 -3.67 -9.15
N GLN A 26 -5.69 -2.63 -9.31
CA GLN A 26 -6.67 -2.49 -10.39
C GLN A 26 -6.06 -2.04 -11.74
N GLY A 27 -4.74 -1.87 -11.83
CA GLY A 27 -4.04 -1.55 -13.07
C GLY A 27 -3.65 -0.08 -13.23
N THR A 28 -3.79 0.73 -12.19
CA THR A 28 -3.25 2.10 -12.18
C THR A 28 -1.71 2.04 -12.16
N PRO A 29 -1.00 2.76 -13.04
CA PRO A 29 0.45 2.63 -13.17
C PRO A 29 1.22 3.15 -11.95
N SER A 30 0.71 4.17 -11.30
CA SER A 30 1.30 4.75 -10.09
C SER A 30 0.27 5.55 -9.30
N VAL A 31 0.46 5.63 -7.98
CA VAL A 31 -0.31 6.49 -7.08
C VAL A 31 0.64 7.37 -6.28
N MET A 32 0.17 8.57 -5.92
CA MET A 32 0.90 9.50 -5.08
C MET A 32 0.21 9.55 -3.73
N ILE A 33 0.97 9.31 -2.67
CA ILE A 33 0.47 9.28 -1.30
C ILE A 33 1.44 10.12 -0.46
N ALA A 34 0.97 11.27 0.03
CA ALA A 34 1.81 12.29 0.63
C ALA A 34 3.02 12.62 -0.29
N ASN A 35 4.24 12.41 0.19
CA ASN A 35 5.47 12.65 -0.57
C ASN A 35 6.02 11.38 -1.25
N TYR A 36 5.29 10.26 -1.18
CA TYR A 36 5.70 8.99 -1.76
C TYR A 36 4.96 8.72 -3.07
N LYS A 37 5.73 8.31 -4.07
CA LYS A 37 5.24 7.74 -5.31
C LYS A 37 5.31 6.23 -5.22
N ILE A 38 4.18 5.57 -5.39
CA ILE A 38 4.10 4.12 -5.38
C ILE A 38 3.74 3.62 -6.77
N ARG A 39 4.47 2.62 -7.26
CA ARG A 39 4.21 1.98 -8.56
C ARG A 39 4.21 0.48 -8.41
N LYS A 40 3.46 -0.22 -9.26
CA LYS A 40 3.53 -1.67 -9.35
C LYS A 40 4.26 -2.05 -10.63
N ASN A 41 5.40 -2.73 -10.50
CA ASN A 41 6.19 -3.13 -11.66
C ASN A 41 5.61 -4.41 -12.32
N SER A 42 6.19 -4.82 -13.45
CA SER A 42 5.76 -6.00 -14.21
C SER A 42 5.93 -7.32 -13.46
N PHE A 43 6.73 -7.34 -12.38
CA PHE A 43 6.90 -8.50 -11.50
C PHE A 43 5.88 -8.51 -10.36
N GLY A 44 4.99 -7.52 -10.29
CA GLY A 44 3.98 -7.39 -9.25
C GLY A 44 4.49 -6.80 -7.94
N ILE A 45 5.71 -6.26 -7.92
CA ILE A 45 6.33 -5.64 -6.75
C ILE A 45 5.93 -4.17 -6.69
N PHE A 46 5.62 -3.69 -5.48
CA PHE A 46 5.32 -2.30 -5.20
C PHE A 46 6.60 -1.53 -4.90
N GLU A 47 6.94 -0.57 -5.74
CA GLU A 47 8.10 0.31 -5.60
C GLU A 47 7.65 1.61 -4.94
N ILE A 48 8.33 2.01 -3.86
CA ILE A 48 8.01 3.19 -3.05
C ILE A 48 9.19 4.16 -3.16
N GLU A 49 8.94 5.35 -3.70
CA GLU A 49 9.96 6.37 -3.95
C GLU A 49 9.49 7.74 -3.43
N GLY A 50 10.25 8.37 -2.54
CA GLY A 50 9.89 9.70 -2.00
C GLY A 50 10.78 10.15 -0.85
N ASP A 51 11.02 11.46 -0.68
CA ASP A 51 11.84 12.03 0.40
C ASP A 51 13.21 11.36 0.62
N GLY A 52 13.88 10.96 -0.47
CA GLY A 52 15.18 10.27 -0.42
C GLY A 52 15.10 8.78 -0.04
N VAL A 53 13.90 8.25 0.12
CA VAL A 53 13.60 6.83 0.35
C VAL A 53 13.35 6.14 -0.98
N PHE A 54 13.98 4.99 -1.17
CA PHE A 54 13.69 4.04 -2.24
C PHE A 54 13.56 2.66 -1.61
N ASP A 55 12.34 2.13 -1.59
CA ASP A 55 12.02 0.85 -0.94
C ASP A 55 11.07 0.03 -1.82
N CYS A 56 10.92 -1.25 -1.49
CA CYS A 56 10.04 -2.15 -2.22
C CYS A 56 9.25 -3.09 -1.30
N ALA A 57 8.00 -3.34 -1.66
CA ALA A 57 7.08 -4.21 -0.95
C ALA A 57 6.55 -5.30 -1.89
N SER A 58 6.50 -6.54 -1.38
CA SER A 58 6.07 -7.70 -2.16
C SER A 58 4.54 -7.91 -2.16
N SER A 59 3.82 -7.25 -1.26
CA SER A 59 2.36 -7.27 -1.20
C SER A 59 1.77 -5.90 -0.91
N LEU A 60 0.48 -5.73 -1.21
CA LEU A 60 -0.27 -4.52 -0.91
C LEU A 60 -0.28 -4.26 0.61
N GLU A 61 -0.46 -5.30 1.45
CA GLU A 61 -0.48 -5.10 2.90
C GLU A 61 0.89 -4.67 3.44
N GLN A 62 1.99 -5.18 2.88
CA GLN A 62 3.34 -4.73 3.25
C GLN A 62 3.53 -3.25 2.87
N CYS A 63 3.10 -2.85 1.67
CA CYS A 63 3.17 -1.47 1.22
C CYS A 63 2.33 -0.55 2.11
N TYR A 64 1.10 -0.95 2.44
CA TYR A 64 0.21 -0.22 3.35
C TYR A 64 0.81 -0.05 4.74
N LYS A 65 1.33 -1.13 5.35
CA LYS A 65 1.98 -1.08 6.67
C LYS A 65 3.18 -0.15 6.68
N TYR A 66 3.99 -0.19 5.61
CA TYR A 66 5.14 0.70 5.46
C TYR A 66 4.70 2.17 5.44
N LEU A 67 3.78 2.52 4.54
CA LEU A 67 3.31 3.90 4.39
C LEU A 67 2.60 4.41 5.63
N ARG A 68 1.83 3.57 6.32
CA ARG A 68 1.16 3.92 7.58
C ARG A 68 2.15 4.24 8.71
N LEU A 69 3.35 3.66 8.70
CA LEU A 69 4.40 3.99 9.66
C LEU A 69 5.24 5.20 9.23
N SER A 70 5.40 5.41 7.93
CA SER A 70 6.20 6.49 7.35
C SER A 70 5.47 7.83 7.26
N ILE A 71 4.14 7.80 7.09
CA ILE A 71 3.29 9.00 7.05
C ILE A 71 2.80 9.26 8.49
N LYS A 72 3.37 10.27 9.15
CA LYS A 72 2.94 10.75 10.48
C LYS A 72 2.03 11.97 10.38
#